data_AF-A0A7X6ASK8-F1
#
_entry.id   AF-A0A7X6ASK8-F1
#
_cell.length_a   1.000
_cell.length_b   1.000
_cell.length_c   1.000
_cell.angle_alpha   90.00
_cell.angle_beta   90.00
_cell.angle_gamma   90.00
#
_symmetry.space_group_name_H-M   'P 1'
#
loop_
_entity.id
_entity.type
_entity.pdbx_description
1 polymer ?
#
loop_
_entity_poly.entity_id
_entity_poly.type
_entity_poly.pdbx_seq_one_letter_code
_entity_poly.pdbx_strand_id
1 'polypeptide(L)' 'RSDLWRYAEVLPGSADPVSLGEGLTPLWDAPVLGQAMGLDRLMIKDESLNPTGSFKARG' A
#
# COMPACT_ATOMS: atom_id res chain seq x y z
N ARG A 1 -2.18 -14.05 -3.98
CA ARG A 1 -3.20 -13.01 -3.72
C ARG A 1 -2.53 -11.65 -3.77
N SER A 2 -3.17 -10.66 -4.38
CA SER A 2 -2.67 -9.28 -4.45
C SER A 2 -3.26 -8.36 -3.37
N ASP A 3 -4.11 -8.93 -2.50
CA ASP A 3 -4.85 -8.23 -1.47
C ASP A 3 -4.12 -8.18 -0.10
N LEU A 4 -4.75 -7.64 0.96
CA LEU A 4 -4.23 -7.64 2.33
C LEU A 4 -4.09 -9.07 2.89
N TRP A 5 -5.00 -9.97 2.53
CA TRP A 5 -5.09 -11.35 3.06
C TRP A 5 -3.94 -12.25 2.65
N ARG A 6 -3.05 -11.79 1.77
CA ARG A 6 -1.74 -12.44 1.58
C ARG A 6 -0.89 -12.49 2.86
N TYR A 7 -1.19 -11.66 3.86
CA TYR A 7 -0.51 -11.60 5.15
C TYR A 7 -1.32 -12.29 6.27
N ALA A 8 -2.25 -13.19 5.92
CA ALA A 8 -3.13 -13.84 6.91
C ALA A 8 -2.39 -14.50 8.08
N GLU A 9 -1.18 -15.01 7.88
CA GLU A 9 -0.33 -15.62 8.91
C GLU A 9 0.07 -14.65 10.05
N VAL A 10 0.02 -13.34 9.81
CA VAL A 10 0.33 -12.29 10.80
C VAL A 10 -0.85 -11.40 11.13
N LEU A 11 -2.03 -11.65 10.56
CA LEU A 11 -3.26 -10.91 10.88
C LEU A 11 -3.99 -11.58 12.06
N PRO A 12 -4.66 -10.79 12.92
CA PRO A 12 -5.40 -11.35 14.04
C PRO A 12 -6.66 -12.09 13.57
N GLY A 13 -6.89 -13.28 14.14
CA GLY A 13 -8.16 -14.01 14.06
C GLY A 13 -8.27 -15.01 12.91
N SER A 14 -9.23 -15.92 13.05
CA SER A 14 -9.67 -16.86 12.01
C SER A 14 -10.93 -16.30 11.34
N ALA A 15 -10.77 -15.28 10.51
CA ALA A 15 -11.88 -14.69 9.76
C ALA A 15 -11.87 -15.17 8.31
N ASP A 16 -13.06 -15.38 7.75
CA ASP A 16 -13.20 -15.56 6.31
C ASP A 16 -12.81 -14.25 5.59
N PRO A 17 -11.88 -14.30 4.62
CA PRO A 17 -11.41 -13.11 3.93
C PRO A 17 -12.52 -12.35 3.20
N VAL A 18 -12.70 -11.07 3.53
CA VAL A 18 -13.45 -10.11 2.71
C VAL A 18 -12.45 -9.14 2.08
N SER A 19 -12.48 -9.00 0.76
CA SER A 19 -11.54 -8.15 0.03
C SER A 19 -12.21 -7.44 -1.13
N LEU A 20 -11.73 -6.23 -1.42
CA LEU A 20 -12.03 -5.49 -2.64
C LEU A 20 -10.82 -5.46 -3.60
N GLY A 21 -9.76 -6.22 -3.29
CA GLY A 21 -8.48 -6.16 -4.00
C GLY A 21 -7.54 -5.08 -3.48
N GLU A 22 -7.71 -4.64 -2.23
CA GLU A 22 -6.87 -3.64 -1.57
C GLU A 22 -5.43 -4.11 -1.36
N GLY A 23 -4.47 -3.22 -1.52
CA GLY A 23 -3.07 -3.55 -1.33
C GLY A 23 -2.27 -3.60 -2.62
N LEU A 24 -1.03 -4.08 -2.50
CA LEU A 24 -0.02 -4.08 -3.57
C LEU A 24 0.07 -2.78 -4.39
N THR A 25 -0.28 -1.65 -3.79
CA THR A 25 -0.17 -0.34 -4.42
C THR A 25 1.29 -0.03 -4.80
N PRO A 26 1.54 0.77 -5.85
CA PRO A 26 2.89 1.07 -6.30
C PRO A 26 3.75 1.77 -5.24
N LEU A 27 5.06 1.58 -5.37
CA LEU A 27 6.08 2.38 -4.69
C LEU A 27 6.88 3.10 -5.78
N TRP A 28 6.63 4.39 -5.95
CA TRP A 28 7.23 5.20 -7.01
C TRP A 28 8.53 5.84 -6.54
N ASP A 29 9.57 5.82 -7.37
CA ASP A 29 10.73 6.69 -7.14
C ASP A 29 10.36 8.15 -7.46
N ALA A 30 10.78 9.08 -6.60
CA ALA A 30 10.50 10.51 -6.74
C ALA A 30 11.79 11.35 -6.80
N PRO A 31 12.63 11.17 -7.85
CA PRO A 31 13.98 11.76 -7.89
C PRO A 31 13.97 13.30 -7.93
N VAL A 32 13.01 13.91 -8.64
CA VAL A 32 12.91 15.39 -8.73
C VAL A 32 12.60 16.00 -7.36
N LEU A 33 11.63 15.43 -6.64
CA LEU A 33 11.27 15.88 -5.30
C LEU A 33 12.39 15.55 -4.30
N GLY A 34 13.02 14.38 -4.43
CA GLY A 34 14.17 13.98 -3.63
C GLY A 34 15.31 14.99 -3.74
N GLN A 35 15.69 15.36 -4.97
CA GLN A 35 16.72 16.38 -5.22
C GLN A 35 16.35 17.74 -4.61
N ALA A 36 15.10 18.18 -4.77
CA ALA A 36 14.62 19.44 -4.20
C ALA A 36 14.67 19.47 -2.66
N MET A 37 14.59 18.30 -2.02
CA MET A 37 14.64 18.13 -0.56
C MET A 37 16.03 17.73 -0.03
N GLY A 38 17.04 17.58 -0.88
CA GLY A 38 18.37 17.12 -0.49
C GLY A 38 18.41 15.65 -0.04
N LEU A 39 17.50 14.82 -0.58
CA LEU A 39 17.41 13.39 -0.28
C LEU A 39 17.96 12.56 -1.44
N ASP A 40 18.87 11.63 -1.12
CA ASP A 40 19.45 10.71 -2.13
C ASP A 40 18.43 9.70 -2.67
N ARG A 41 17.42 9.34 -1.86
CA ARG A 41 16.38 8.41 -2.24
C ARG A 41 15.06 8.76 -1.57
N LEU A 42 14.14 9.29 -2.36
CA LEU A 42 12.75 9.52 -1.96
C LEU A 42 11.82 8.61 -2.76
N MET A 43 10.90 7.95 -2.07
CA MET A 43 9.89 7.09 -2.67
C MET A 43 8.50 7.45 -2.16
N ILE A 44 7.48 7.27 -3.00
CA ILE A 44 6.08 7.53 -2.68
C ILE A 44 5.31 6.22 -2.70
N LYS A 45 4.68 5.88 -1.57
CA LYS A 45 3.75 4.75 -1.47
C LYS A 45 2.34 5.24 -1.80
N ASP A 46 1.87 4.98 -3.01
CA ASP A 46 0.63 5.54 -3.53
C ASP A 46 -0.61 4.72 -3.12
N GLU A 47 -1.06 4.90 -1.87
CA GLU A 47 -2.25 4.23 -1.33
C GLU A 47 -3.58 4.73 -1.91
N SER A 48 -3.57 5.75 -2.78
CA SER A 48 -4.79 6.25 -3.43
C SER A 48 -5.36 5.27 -4.46
N LEU A 49 -4.54 4.34 -4.96
CA LEU A 49 -4.93 3.32 -5.94
C LEU A 49 -5.64 2.11 -5.32
N ASN A 50 -5.92 2.14 -4.02
CA ASN A 50 -6.82 1.17 -3.39
C ASN A 50 -8.27 1.37 -3.87
N PRO A 51 -9.15 0.36 -3.73
CA PRO A 51 -10.54 0.40 -4.22
C PRO A 51 -11.38 1.59 -3.74
N THR A 52 -11.09 2.13 -2.57
CA THR A 52 -11.84 3.25 -1.97
C THR A 52 -11.12 4.60 -2.07
N GLY A 53 -9.99 4.67 -2.80
CA GLY A 53 -9.20 5.89 -2.90
C GLY A 53 -8.35 6.19 -1.65
N SER A 54 -8.28 5.27 -0.68
CA SER A 54 -7.65 5.49 0.61
C SER A 54 -6.96 4.25 1.14
N PHE A 55 -5.91 4.45 1.93
CA PHE A 55 -5.26 3.39 2.70
C PHE A 55 -6.24 2.65 3.65
N LYS A 56 -7.36 3.29 4.00
CA LYS A 56 -8.44 2.72 4.82
C LYS A 56 -9.13 1.51 4.19
N ALA A 57 -8.90 1.22 2.91
CA ALA A 57 -9.33 -0.05 2.33
C ALA A 57 -8.72 -1.26 3.05
N ARG A 58 -7.56 -1.10 3.71
CA ARG A 58 -6.86 -2.16 4.44
C ARG A 58 -7.35 -2.37 5.88
N GLY A 59 -8.08 -1.43 6.48
CA GLY A 59 -8.51 -1.47 7.89
C GLY A 59 -8.96 -0.14 8.45
#